data_AF-A0A291BXH5-F1
#
_entry.id   AF-A0A291BXH5-F1
#
_cell.length_a   1.000
_cell.length_b   1.000
_cell.length_c   1.000
_cell.angle_alpha   90.00
_cell.angle_beta   90.00
_cell.angle_gamma   90.00
#
_symmetry.space_group_name_H-M   'P 1'
#
loop_
_entity.id
_entity.type
_entity.pdbx_description
1 polymer ?
#
loop_
_entity_poly.entity_id
_entity_poly.type
_entity_poly.pdbx_seq_one_letter_code
_entity_poly.pdbx_strand_id
1 'polypeptide(L)'
;MKRTICIRGLSAKMSDFLSNFDNKNYRSRTEKKAEENSEKATSSQTDATSTPKIEKKTVAHKKQKPIPSRVDMKKAAANPTDMDPNENTQIDPTYAKRKRRKRILTAGISIILIALIWWIYYSMTHVKLPNFVDKNISEVRTWSNEQNVKLQVEQKYDTKTEPNIVLSQEQQADTNIKKGGNLIVTISIGPNPDEQLKLPNFSEMTKAEAQTWVDKEKAENITITDDFNKKIAKGKFIKQTFPSSDVTADNYKRKDQLVLYFSKGEEIFEKNIELPNFSKKTKDEVSEWGKTNDVKITFENGTADGAEIGTVISQNFSKGTKVAKKSTLVVTIATLKVPNFADYTIESAGEIEGITASVKKQFSESAPYGSLISQSLEAGTFITDKEGDTTVKVVYSAGRPYLKSYFGTLEGQLAEDFYNDYKANGANITYTTYSVDSDEEKGTVVKMSNYNTYVSMNYTVSLGISNGKGYTPSAQDTEKNTDTDAIDDDTPENDPKDTKTKDEKKDTATNVDAE
;
A
#
# COMPACT_ATOMS: atom_id res chain seq x y z
N MET A 1 22.21 -14.24 52.61
CA MET A 1 22.38 -15.66 52.17
C MET A 1 22.23 -15.68 50.64
N LYS A 2 23.11 -16.29 49.83
CA LYS A 2 23.19 -17.73 49.47
C LYS A 2 21.79 -18.36 49.20
N ARG A 3 21.48 -19.08 48.11
CA ARG A 3 22.04 -19.28 46.73
C ARG A 3 21.04 -20.21 45.97
N THR A 4 21.36 -20.69 44.75
CA THR A 4 20.72 -21.84 44.01
C THR A 4 19.49 -21.45 43.15
N ILE A 5 19.52 -21.42 41.78
CA ILE A 5 19.62 -22.51 40.75
C ILE A 5 18.24 -23.23 40.58
N CYS A 6 17.67 -23.48 39.38
CA CYS A 6 18.25 -23.92 38.09
C CYS A 6 17.51 -23.41 36.81
N ILE A 7 17.98 -23.86 35.63
CA ILE A 7 17.44 -23.58 34.27
C ILE A 7 17.03 -24.90 33.57
N ARG A 8 15.95 -24.84 32.76
CA ARG A 8 15.46 -25.74 31.66
C ARG A 8 13.93 -25.91 31.80
N GLY A 9 13.07 -25.75 30.79
CA GLY A 9 13.24 -25.27 29.40
C GLY A 9 12.45 -26.13 28.40
N LEU A 10 11.76 -25.53 27.41
CA LEU A 10 11.23 -26.28 26.25
C LEU A 10 10.92 -25.42 25.01
N SER A 11 11.42 -25.86 23.85
CA SER A 11 10.82 -25.76 22.51
C SER A 11 10.06 -24.47 22.09
N ALA A 12 10.79 -23.41 21.76
CA ALA A 12 10.34 -22.52 20.69
C ALA A 12 10.55 -23.22 19.33
N LYS A 13 9.50 -23.28 18.49
CA LYS A 13 9.59 -23.62 17.06
C LYS A 13 9.32 -22.36 16.23
N MET A 14 9.62 -22.44 14.93
CA MET A 14 9.11 -21.54 13.88
C MET A 14 9.88 -20.22 13.65
N SER A 15 11.22 -20.28 13.67
CA SER A 15 12.11 -19.18 13.23
C SER A 15 13.17 -19.64 12.21
N ASP A 16 12.83 -20.55 11.30
CA ASP A 16 13.81 -21.27 10.47
C ASP A 16 13.39 -21.42 8.99
N PHE A 17 13.09 -20.29 8.34
CA PHE A 17 12.76 -20.24 6.90
C PHE A 17 13.25 -18.98 6.16
N LEU A 18 14.12 -18.17 6.77
CA LEU A 18 14.64 -16.91 6.18
C LEU A 18 16.18 -16.78 6.25
N SER A 19 16.88 -17.85 6.63
CA SER A 19 18.32 -17.88 6.92
C SER A 19 19.18 -18.41 5.77
N ASN A 20 18.60 -18.98 4.71
CA ASN A 20 19.30 -19.89 3.79
C ASN A 20 19.70 -19.29 2.41
N PHE A 21 19.92 -17.97 2.36
CA PHE A 21 20.40 -17.27 1.15
C PHE A 21 21.52 -16.25 1.49
N ASP A 22 22.74 -16.74 1.70
CA ASP A 22 23.97 -15.91 1.64
C ASP A 22 25.00 -16.55 0.67
N ASN A 23 25.66 -15.70 -0.10
CA ASN A 23 26.31 -16.00 -1.37
C ASN A 23 27.78 -16.49 -1.23
N LYS A 24 28.07 -17.29 -0.19
CA LYS A 24 29.46 -17.60 0.23
C LYS A 24 29.87 -19.08 0.22
N ASN A 25 28.96 -20.00 -0.10
CA ASN A 25 29.26 -21.45 -0.13
C ASN A 25 29.27 -22.11 -1.52
N TYR A 26 29.19 -21.34 -2.61
CA TYR A 26 29.18 -21.89 -3.97
C TYR A 26 30.55 -22.30 -4.55
N ARG A 27 31.65 -22.09 -3.81
CA ARG A 27 33.03 -22.27 -4.31
C ARG A 27 33.85 -23.36 -3.60
N SER A 28 33.23 -24.17 -2.74
CA SER A 28 33.88 -25.26 -1.98
C SER A 28 33.48 -26.67 -2.43
N ARG A 29 32.57 -26.81 -3.40
CA ARG A 29 32.06 -28.10 -3.89
C ARG A 29 32.78 -28.63 -5.15
N THR A 30 33.62 -27.83 -5.80
CA THR A 30 34.33 -28.20 -7.05
C THR A 30 35.66 -28.92 -6.85
N GLU A 31 36.26 -28.84 -5.65
CA GLU A 31 37.62 -29.35 -5.40
C GLU A 31 37.67 -30.59 -4.50
N LYS A 32 36.53 -31.06 -3.98
CA LYS A 32 36.45 -32.21 -3.05
C LYS A 32 35.74 -33.44 -3.64
N LYS A 33 35.93 -33.68 -4.94
CA LYS A 33 35.50 -34.90 -5.65
C LYS A 33 36.49 -35.33 -6.74
N ALA A 34 37.79 -35.18 -6.47
CA ALA A 34 38.88 -35.54 -7.38
C ALA A 34 39.70 -36.76 -6.92
N GLU A 35 39.59 -37.17 -5.65
CA GLU A 35 40.37 -38.26 -5.05
C GLU A 35 39.47 -39.30 -4.35
N GLU A 36 38.67 -40.04 -5.14
CA GLU A 36 38.28 -41.43 -4.83
C GLU A 36 37.53 -42.05 -6.03
N ASN A 37 38.30 -42.61 -6.97
CA ASN A 37 38.03 -43.80 -7.82
C ASN A 37 38.87 -43.72 -9.11
N SER A 38 40.10 -44.25 -9.06
CA SER A 38 41.00 -44.37 -10.22
C SER A 38 41.59 -45.78 -10.38
N GLU A 39 40.74 -46.80 -10.20
CA GLU A 39 40.95 -48.17 -10.70
C GLU A 39 39.55 -48.72 -11.07
N LYS A 40 39.31 -49.39 -12.21
CA LYS A 40 40.23 -49.80 -13.29
C LYS A 40 39.45 -49.93 -14.62
N ALA A 41 40.03 -49.46 -15.73
CA ALA A 41 39.51 -49.66 -17.09
C ALA A 41 39.87 -51.09 -17.61
N THR A 42 39.47 -51.60 -18.78
CA THR A 42 38.96 -51.01 -20.04
C THR A 42 38.08 -52.08 -20.73
N SER A 43 37.09 -51.77 -21.59
CA SER A 43 37.16 -51.77 -23.07
C SER A 43 35.86 -52.39 -23.62
N SER A 44 35.29 -52.08 -24.79
CA SER A 44 35.55 -51.04 -25.81
C SER A 44 34.24 -50.82 -26.61
N GLN A 45 34.01 -49.64 -27.17
CA GLN A 45 33.19 -49.50 -28.39
C GLN A 45 33.71 -48.36 -29.27
N THR A 46 33.45 -48.45 -30.57
CA THR A 46 34.32 -47.91 -31.63
C THR A 46 33.86 -46.59 -32.23
N ASP A 47 34.84 -45.76 -32.62
CA ASP A 47 34.64 -44.65 -33.57
C ASP A 47 34.04 -45.12 -34.91
N ALA A 48 33.25 -44.26 -35.56
CA ALA A 48 33.63 -43.66 -36.86
C ALA A 48 32.51 -42.80 -37.49
N THR A 49 32.75 -41.50 -37.50
CA THR A 49 32.09 -40.41 -38.25
C THR A 49 31.67 -40.72 -39.71
N SER A 50 30.56 -40.13 -40.15
CA SER A 50 30.31 -39.77 -41.56
C SER A 50 29.92 -38.27 -41.65
N THR A 51 30.79 -37.34 -42.07
CA THR A 51 31.24 -36.97 -43.45
C THR A 51 30.29 -35.95 -44.15
N PRO A 52 30.67 -35.21 -45.21
CA PRO A 52 31.10 -33.82 -45.02
C PRO A 52 30.33 -32.78 -45.89
N LYS A 53 30.69 -31.49 -45.75
CA LYS A 53 30.22 -30.40 -46.62
C LYS A 53 31.26 -30.08 -47.70
N ILE A 54 30.82 -29.83 -48.93
CA ILE A 54 31.67 -29.59 -50.12
C ILE A 54 31.72 -28.09 -50.45
N GLU A 55 32.91 -27.56 -50.75
CA GLU A 55 33.21 -26.41 -51.66
C GLU A 55 34.74 -26.15 -51.66
N LYS A 56 35.44 -25.64 -52.71
CA LYS A 56 35.13 -25.43 -54.15
C LYS A 56 36.45 -25.17 -54.93
N LYS A 57 36.42 -25.28 -56.28
CA LYS A 57 37.47 -24.90 -57.27
C LYS A 57 38.74 -25.80 -57.27
N THR A 58 39.26 -26.40 -58.36
CA THR A 58 39.47 -26.05 -59.79
C THR A 58 40.86 -25.45 -60.07
N VAL A 59 41.69 -26.14 -60.89
CA VAL A 59 42.54 -25.54 -61.97
C VAL A 59 43.07 -26.60 -62.97
N ALA A 60 43.09 -26.18 -64.24
CA ALA A 60 43.56 -26.70 -65.55
C ALA A 60 44.50 -27.93 -65.76
N HIS A 61 44.27 -28.58 -66.93
CA HIS A 61 45.25 -29.19 -67.88
C HIS A 61 45.99 -30.50 -67.47
N LYS A 62 46.45 -31.40 -68.37
CA LYS A 62 46.68 -31.39 -69.84
C LYS A 62 46.51 -32.80 -70.48
N LYS A 63 46.66 -32.90 -71.82
CA LYS A 63 46.66 -34.10 -72.72
C LYS A 63 47.55 -35.27 -72.16
N GLN A 64 47.34 -36.56 -72.46
CA GLN A 64 47.54 -37.21 -73.78
C GLN A 64 47.07 -38.71 -73.87
N LYS A 65 47.01 -39.26 -75.10
CA LYS A 65 46.96 -40.71 -75.47
C LYS A 65 48.37 -41.13 -75.99
N PRO A 66 48.78 -42.43 -76.16
CA PRO A 66 48.02 -43.53 -76.77
C PRO A 66 48.30 -44.98 -76.23
N ILE A 67 47.99 -45.99 -77.06
CA ILE A 67 48.03 -47.47 -76.89
C ILE A 67 49.09 -48.05 -77.86
N PRO A 68 49.90 -49.11 -77.55
CA PRO A 68 49.71 -50.45 -78.18
C PRO A 68 50.29 -51.72 -77.47
N SER A 69 49.92 -52.90 -78.03
CA SER A 69 50.52 -54.28 -77.90
C SER A 69 50.32 -55.04 -76.57
N ARG A 70 49.88 -56.33 -76.49
CA ARG A 70 50.15 -57.61 -77.21
C ARG A 70 51.48 -58.26 -76.72
N VAL A 71 51.54 -59.50 -76.23
CA VAL A 71 51.49 -60.82 -76.96
C VAL A 71 51.02 -62.00 -76.05
N ASP A 72 50.63 -63.12 -76.69
CA ASP A 72 50.01 -64.37 -76.22
C ASP A 72 50.97 -65.44 -75.62
N MET A 73 50.46 -66.39 -74.79
CA MET A 73 50.79 -67.85 -74.74
C MET A 73 50.18 -68.53 -73.48
N LYS A 74 49.86 -69.85 -73.41
CA LYS A 74 49.67 -70.93 -74.42
C LYS A 74 48.71 -72.02 -73.84
N LYS A 75 48.43 -73.08 -74.61
CA LYS A 75 47.48 -74.18 -74.31
C LYS A 75 48.15 -75.56 -74.41
N ALA A 76 47.73 -76.52 -73.58
CA ALA A 76 47.88 -77.96 -73.80
C ALA A 76 46.64 -78.70 -73.21
N ALA A 77 46.20 -79.92 -73.59
CA ALA A 77 46.13 -80.67 -74.86
C ALA A 77 46.33 -82.18 -74.60
N ALA A 78 45.28 -82.98 -74.79
CA ALA A 78 45.32 -84.45 -74.92
C ALA A 78 44.05 -84.95 -75.64
N ASN A 79 44.20 -85.99 -76.46
CA ASN A 79 43.18 -86.74 -77.25
C ASN A 79 43.96 -87.88 -77.97
N PRO A 80 43.35 -88.90 -78.63
CA PRO A 80 41.92 -89.22 -78.82
C PRO A 80 41.52 -90.33 -77.81
N THR A 81 40.67 -91.35 -78.01
CA THR A 81 39.90 -91.93 -79.16
C THR A 81 38.60 -92.58 -78.57
N ASP A 82 37.83 -93.54 -79.10
CA ASP A 82 37.85 -94.48 -80.25
C ASP A 82 36.45 -94.54 -80.94
N MET A 83 36.22 -95.46 -81.90
CA MET A 83 34.92 -95.67 -82.55
C MET A 83 34.57 -97.16 -82.74
N ASP A 84 33.29 -97.50 -82.52
CA ASP A 84 32.56 -98.63 -83.15
C ASP A 84 31.02 -98.37 -83.04
N PRO A 85 30.12 -98.95 -83.87
CA PRO A 85 29.13 -98.10 -84.54
C PRO A 85 27.68 -98.66 -84.55
N ASN A 86 26.90 -98.37 -83.50
CA ASN A 86 25.42 -98.37 -83.50
C ASN A 86 24.94 -97.57 -82.25
N GLU A 87 23.74 -97.00 -82.18
CA GLU A 87 22.56 -97.12 -83.05
C GLU A 87 21.79 -95.77 -83.15
N ASN A 88 20.72 -95.74 -83.95
CA ASN A 88 19.84 -94.59 -84.26
C ASN A 88 19.68 -93.49 -83.17
N THR A 89 19.83 -92.22 -83.57
CA THR A 89 19.13 -91.10 -82.91
C THR A 89 18.54 -90.11 -83.91
N GLN A 90 17.27 -89.77 -83.71
CA GLN A 90 16.43 -89.08 -84.70
C GLN A 90 16.64 -87.55 -84.69
N ILE A 91 16.76 -86.93 -85.86
CA ILE A 91 17.00 -85.48 -85.98
C ILE A 91 15.68 -84.71 -85.81
N ASP A 92 15.46 -84.11 -84.63
CA ASP A 92 14.30 -83.25 -84.34
C ASP A 92 14.41 -81.85 -84.99
N PRO A 93 13.57 -81.49 -85.98
CA PRO A 93 13.56 -80.15 -86.58
C PRO A 93 13.05 -79.04 -85.63
N THR A 94 12.52 -79.39 -84.45
CA THR A 94 11.91 -78.44 -83.50
C THR A 94 12.92 -77.67 -82.64
N TYR A 95 14.19 -78.10 -82.62
CA TYR A 95 15.25 -77.52 -81.78
C TYR A 95 15.47 -76.01 -82.00
N ALA A 96 15.47 -75.53 -83.25
CA ALA A 96 15.73 -74.12 -83.57
C ALA A 96 14.65 -73.17 -83.02
N LYS A 97 13.36 -73.57 -83.12
CA LYS A 97 12.23 -72.79 -82.58
C LYS A 97 12.26 -72.78 -81.04
N ARG A 98 12.64 -73.90 -80.39
CA ARG A 98 12.92 -73.95 -78.93
C ARG A 98 14.06 -73.01 -78.53
N LYS A 99 15.15 -72.90 -79.32
CA LYS A 99 16.30 -72.03 -79.01
C LYS A 99 15.98 -70.53 -79.09
N ARG A 100 15.16 -70.09 -80.07
CA ARG A 100 14.62 -68.70 -80.10
C ARG A 100 13.66 -68.44 -78.94
N ARG A 101 12.71 -69.35 -78.65
CA ARG A 101 11.79 -69.22 -77.49
C ARG A 101 12.54 -69.12 -76.17
N LYS A 102 13.57 -69.94 -75.93
CA LYS A 102 14.42 -69.84 -74.72
C LYS A 102 15.10 -68.46 -74.59
N ARG A 103 15.64 -67.88 -75.67
CA ARG A 103 16.24 -66.53 -75.64
C ARG A 103 15.22 -65.42 -75.31
N ILE A 104 14.03 -65.48 -75.91
CA ILE A 104 12.95 -64.52 -75.65
C ILE A 104 12.47 -64.65 -74.20
N LEU A 105 12.36 -65.87 -73.69
CA LEU A 105 11.95 -66.16 -72.31
C LEU A 105 13.01 -65.69 -71.29
N THR A 106 14.30 -65.89 -71.55
CA THR A 106 15.37 -65.31 -70.71
C THR A 106 15.41 -63.79 -70.78
N ALA A 107 15.12 -63.19 -71.95
CA ALA A 107 15.04 -61.74 -72.09
C ALA A 107 13.85 -61.16 -71.29
N GLY A 108 12.66 -61.76 -71.40
CA GLY A 108 11.49 -61.40 -70.60
C GLY A 108 11.74 -61.53 -69.10
N ILE A 109 12.35 -62.63 -68.65
CA ILE A 109 12.76 -62.81 -67.24
C ILE A 109 13.77 -61.74 -66.81
N SER A 110 14.75 -61.38 -67.65
CA SER A 110 15.70 -60.30 -67.32
C SER A 110 15.04 -58.93 -67.22
N ILE A 111 14.04 -58.62 -68.05
CA ILE A 111 13.26 -57.37 -67.98
C ILE A 111 12.42 -57.35 -66.69
N ILE A 112 11.78 -58.47 -66.32
CA ILE A 112 11.04 -58.61 -65.07
C ILE A 112 11.97 -58.47 -63.85
N LEU A 113 13.18 -59.05 -63.90
CA LEU A 113 14.19 -58.87 -62.85
C LEU A 113 14.67 -57.43 -62.73
N ILE A 114 14.93 -56.74 -63.85
CA ILE A 114 15.31 -55.31 -63.85
C ILE A 114 14.17 -54.45 -63.30
N ALA A 115 12.92 -54.74 -63.67
CA ALA A 115 11.75 -54.05 -63.13
C ALA A 115 11.57 -54.31 -61.62
N LEU A 116 11.80 -55.53 -61.13
CA LEU A 116 11.79 -55.86 -59.70
C LEU A 116 12.92 -55.16 -58.95
N ILE A 117 14.15 -55.16 -59.47
CA ILE A 117 15.30 -54.48 -58.85
C ILE A 117 15.03 -52.96 -58.80
N TRP A 118 14.47 -52.38 -59.86
CA TRP A 118 14.08 -50.97 -59.90
C TRP A 118 12.94 -50.65 -58.93
N TRP A 119 11.92 -51.51 -58.82
CA TRP A 119 10.82 -51.38 -57.85
C TRP A 119 11.32 -51.45 -56.41
N ILE A 120 12.19 -52.42 -56.10
CA ILE A 120 12.82 -52.58 -54.78
C ILE A 120 13.68 -51.35 -54.46
N TYR A 121 14.50 -50.88 -55.41
CA TYR A 121 15.29 -49.66 -55.24
C TYR A 121 14.42 -48.42 -55.03
N TYR A 122 13.34 -48.26 -55.80
CA TYR A 122 12.40 -47.15 -55.66
C TYR A 122 11.72 -47.16 -54.28
N SER A 123 11.22 -48.31 -53.84
CA SER A 123 10.60 -48.54 -52.52
C SER A 123 11.59 -48.36 -51.36
N MET A 124 12.87 -48.73 -51.53
CA MET A 124 13.90 -48.47 -50.53
C MET A 124 14.24 -46.98 -50.40
N THR A 125 14.18 -46.22 -51.51
CA THR A 125 14.64 -44.82 -51.58
C THR A 125 13.55 -43.76 -51.43
N HIS A 126 12.27 -44.12 -51.52
CA HIS A 126 11.12 -43.22 -51.36
C HIS A 126 10.18 -43.70 -50.26
N VAL A 127 9.36 -42.78 -49.74
CA VAL A 127 8.33 -43.04 -48.73
C VAL A 127 7.08 -42.23 -49.09
N LYS A 128 5.89 -42.79 -48.82
CA LYS A 128 4.64 -42.05 -48.98
C LYS A 128 4.52 -40.97 -47.91
N LEU A 129 4.35 -39.72 -48.33
CA LEU A 129 4.19 -38.56 -47.46
C LEU A 129 2.75 -38.48 -46.91
N PRO A 130 2.52 -38.51 -45.59
CA PRO A 130 1.20 -38.26 -45.01
C PRO A 130 0.69 -36.84 -45.28
N ASN A 131 -0.61 -36.62 -45.01
CA ASN A 131 -1.10 -35.27 -44.75
C ASN A 131 -0.80 -34.89 -43.30
N PHE A 132 -0.08 -33.79 -43.10
CA PHE A 132 0.26 -33.22 -41.80
C PHE A 132 -0.51 -31.94 -41.50
N VAL A 133 -1.34 -31.41 -42.41
CA VAL A 133 -2.22 -30.27 -42.09
C VAL A 133 -3.13 -30.63 -40.91
N ASP A 134 -3.32 -29.66 -40.01
CA ASP A 134 -4.02 -29.81 -38.73
C ASP A 134 -3.39 -30.82 -37.74
N LYS A 135 -2.14 -31.24 -37.97
CA LYS A 135 -1.35 -32.07 -37.03
C LYS A 135 -0.39 -31.25 -36.18
N ASN A 136 0.01 -31.81 -35.05
CA ASN A 136 1.06 -31.23 -34.22
C ASN A 136 2.44 -31.45 -34.85
N ILE A 137 3.32 -30.45 -34.82
CA ILE A 137 4.69 -30.53 -35.34
C ILE A 137 5.51 -31.71 -34.76
N SER A 138 5.13 -32.22 -33.59
CA SER A 138 5.75 -33.39 -32.97
C SER A 138 5.50 -34.68 -33.76
N GLU A 139 4.30 -34.87 -34.32
CA GLU A 139 3.99 -36.01 -35.21
C GLU A 139 4.86 -35.95 -36.46
N VAL A 140 4.99 -34.75 -37.06
CA VAL A 140 5.81 -34.51 -38.25
C VAL A 140 7.30 -34.78 -37.96
N ARG A 141 7.81 -34.33 -36.82
CA ARG A 141 9.21 -34.58 -36.39
C ARG A 141 9.48 -36.07 -36.22
N THR A 142 8.59 -36.80 -35.54
CA THR A 142 8.71 -38.25 -35.35
C THR A 142 8.75 -38.98 -36.69
N TRP A 143 7.75 -38.75 -37.55
CA TRP A 143 7.71 -39.36 -38.89
C TRP A 143 8.92 -38.99 -39.74
N SER A 144 9.34 -37.72 -39.72
CA SER A 144 10.48 -37.26 -40.53
C SER A 144 11.79 -37.93 -40.08
N ASN A 145 11.97 -38.18 -38.78
CA ASN A 145 13.10 -38.93 -38.25
C ASN A 145 13.02 -40.42 -38.63
N GLU A 146 11.89 -41.09 -38.41
CA GLU A 146 11.67 -42.50 -38.75
C GLU A 146 11.93 -42.79 -40.24
N GLN A 147 11.47 -41.90 -41.11
CA GLN A 147 11.55 -42.05 -42.56
C GLN A 147 12.84 -41.44 -43.15
N ASN A 148 13.72 -40.89 -42.31
CA ASN A 148 14.96 -40.22 -42.70
C ASN A 148 14.74 -39.14 -43.77
N VAL A 149 13.79 -38.24 -43.52
CA VAL A 149 13.46 -37.05 -44.30
C VAL A 149 13.92 -35.81 -43.52
N LYS A 150 14.33 -34.74 -44.22
CA LYS A 150 14.76 -33.49 -43.59
C LYS A 150 13.59 -32.53 -43.44
N LEU A 151 13.10 -32.38 -42.21
CA LEU A 151 12.08 -31.38 -41.89
C LEU A 151 12.68 -29.96 -41.91
N GLN A 152 12.08 -29.06 -42.69
CA GLN A 152 12.27 -27.63 -42.63
C GLN A 152 10.96 -27.00 -42.10
N VAL A 153 11.06 -26.17 -41.07
CA VAL A 153 9.90 -25.58 -40.39
C VAL A 153 9.89 -24.08 -40.62
N GLU A 154 8.89 -23.61 -41.34
CA GLU A 154 8.55 -22.19 -41.45
C GLU A 154 7.53 -21.81 -40.36
N GLN A 155 7.59 -20.57 -39.88
CA GLN A 155 6.75 -20.09 -38.77
C GLN A 155 5.91 -18.92 -39.24
N LYS A 156 4.61 -18.96 -38.96
CA LYS A 156 3.66 -17.91 -39.34
C LYS A 156 2.67 -17.66 -38.20
N TYR A 157 2.36 -16.40 -37.95
CA TYR A 157 1.29 -16.04 -37.02
C TYR A 157 -0.09 -16.40 -37.62
N ASP A 158 -0.95 -17.01 -36.82
CA ASP A 158 -2.36 -17.22 -37.11
C ASP A 158 -3.18 -17.12 -35.82
N THR A 159 -4.36 -16.51 -35.90
CA THR A 159 -5.25 -16.31 -34.75
C THR A 159 -6.24 -17.46 -34.54
N LYS A 160 -6.36 -18.38 -35.51
CA LYS A 160 -7.36 -19.46 -35.51
C LYS A 160 -6.79 -20.81 -35.05
N THR A 161 -5.60 -21.16 -35.51
CA THR A 161 -4.94 -22.44 -35.18
C THR A 161 -3.96 -22.29 -34.02
N GLU A 162 -3.94 -23.30 -33.15
CA GLU A 162 -3.09 -23.31 -31.96
C GLU A 162 -1.58 -23.33 -32.29
N PRO A 163 -0.71 -22.78 -31.43
CA PRO A 163 0.73 -22.84 -31.63
C PRO A 163 1.24 -24.27 -31.81
N ASN A 164 2.17 -24.47 -32.75
CA ASN A 164 2.76 -25.76 -33.14
C ASN A 164 1.83 -26.69 -33.96
N ILE A 165 0.65 -26.24 -34.38
CA ILE A 165 -0.16 -26.91 -35.41
C ILE A 165 0.34 -26.53 -36.82
N VAL A 166 0.30 -27.48 -37.74
CA VAL A 166 0.67 -27.27 -39.15
C VAL A 166 -0.46 -26.58 -39.91
N LEU A 167 -0.14 -25.40 -40.46
CA LEU A 167 -1.01 -24.63 -41.36
C LEU A 167 -0.99 -25.17 -42.79
N SER A 168 0.20 -25.57 -43.27
CA SER A 168 0.39 -26.03 -44.65
C SER A 168 1.69 -26.82 -44.80
N GLN A 169 1.71 -27.75 -45.75
CA GLN A 169 2.92 -28.40 -46.27
C GLN A 169 3.08 -28.04 -47.75
N GLU A 170 4.30 -27.79 -48.21
CA GLU A 170 4.57 -27.44 -49.61
C GLU A 170 4.45 -28.68 -50.52
N GLN A 171 4.93 -29.83 -50.05
CA GLN A 171 4.88 -31.10 -50.77
C GLN A 171 3.49 -31.72 -50.65
N GLN A 172 2.85 -32.04 -51.78
CA GLN A 172 1.50 -32.62 -51.79
C GLN A 172 1.43 -33.93 -50.99
N ALA A 173 0.40 -34.06 -50.16
CA ALA A 173 0.11 -35.28 -49.40
C ALA A 173 -0.11 -36.49 -50.33
N ASP A 174 0.10 -37.68 -49.78
CA ASP A 174 0.02 -38.99 -50.43
C ASP A 174 1.01 -39.23 -51.58
N THR A 175 1.87 -38.26 -51.93
CA THR A 175 2.96 -38.43 -52.91
C THR A 175 4.17 -39.17 -52.32
N ASN A 176 5.08 -39.65 -53.19
CA ASN A 176 6.31 -40.32 -52.77
C ASN A 176 7.48 -39.33 -52.65
N ILE A 177 7.91 -39.04 -51.43
CA ILE A 177 9.09 -38.22 -51.14
C ILE A 177 10.34 -39.09 -51.01
N LYS A 178 11.48 -38.60 -51.52
CA LYS A 178 12.77 -39.31 -51.45
C LYS A 178 13.40 -39.17 -50.06
N LYS A 179 13.92 -40.27 -49.50
CA LYS A 179 14.71 -40.27 -48.25
C LYS A 179 15.94 -39.36 -48.40
N GLY A 180 16.21 -38.56 -47.38
CA GLY A 180 17.22 -37.51 -47.36
C GLY A 180 16.85 -36.21 -48.10
N GLY A 181 15.68 -36.17 -48.74
CA GLY A 181 15.06 -34.96 -49.31
C GLY A 181 14.40 -34.08 -48.23
N ASN A 182 13.92 -32.92 -48.63
CA ASN A 182 13.36 -31.91 -47.72
C ASN A 182 11.82 -31.94 -47.73
N LEU A 183 11.22 -31.86 -46.54
CA LEU A 183 9.80 -31.62 -46.29
C LEU A 183 9.68 -30.24 -45.66
N ILE A 184 8.98 -29.32 -46.32
CA ILE A 184 8.81 -27.92 -45.90
C ILE A 184 7.38 -27.74 -45.38
N VAL A 185 7.29 -27.30 -44.13
CA VAL A 185 6.03 -27.26 -43.35
C VAL A 185 5.93 -25.92 -42.64
N THR A 186 4.83 -25.20 -42.88
CA THR A 186 4.49 -23.95 -42.18
C THR A 186 3.68 -24.29 -40.93
N ILE A 187 4.14 -23.87 -39.76
CA ILE A 187 3.40 -24.00 -38.49
C ILE A 187 2.83 -22.65 -38.04
N SER A 188 1.71 -22.72 -37.34
CA SER A 188 1.23 -21.63 -36.50
C SER A 188 2.18 -21.44 -35.32
N ILE A 189 2.54 -20.19 -35.06
CA ILE A 189 3.14 -19.75 -33.77
C ILE A 189 2.12 -18.98 -32.91
N GLY A 190 0.83 -19.12 -33.24
CA GLY A 190 -0.28 -18.44 -32.57
C GLY A 190 -0.49 -16.98 -33.00
N PRO A 191 -1.34 -16.26 -32.25
CA PRO A 191 -1.67 -14.85 -32.53
C PRO A 191 -0.45 -13.92 -32.49
N ASN A 192 -0.45 -12.86 -33.31
CA ASN A 192 0.67 -11.92 -33.40
C ASN A 192 0.76 -11.02 -32.13
N PRO A 193 1.84 -11.10 -31.32
CA PRO A 193 1.96 -10.35 -30.06
C PRO A 193 2.11 -8.84 -30.24
N ASP A 194 2.65 -8.38 -31.38
CA ASP A 194 2.87 -6.96 -31.67
C ASP A 194 1.71 -6.31 -32.46
N GLU A 195 0.63 -7.07 -32.70
CA GLU A 195 -0.61 -6.57 -33.29
C GLU A 195 -1.34 -5.61 -32.34
N GLN A 196 -1.67 -4.43 -32.86
CA GLN A 196 -2.37 -3.37 -32.13
C GLN A 196 -3.88 -3.64 -32.14
N LEU A 197 -4.49 -3.78 -30.96
CA LEU A 197 -5.90 -4.14 -30.79
C LEU A 197 -6.69 -2.92 -30.31
N LYS A 198 -7.78 -2.58 -30.99
CA LYS A 198 -8.67 -1.49 -30.58
C LYS A 198 -9.55 -1.93 -29.40
N LEU A 199 -9.29 -1.39 -28.22
CA LEU A 199 -10.07 -1.69 -27.03
C LEU A 199 -11.52 -1.13 -27.14
N PRO A 200 -12.55 -1.90 -26.77
CA PRO A 200 -13.92 -1.39 -26.64
C PRO A 200 -14.10 -0.59 -25.35
N ASN A 201 -15.21 0.13 -25.21
CA ASN A 201 -15.55 0.79 -23.94
C ASN A 201 -16.03 -0.24 -22.89
N PHE A 202 -15.11 -0.79 -22.12
CA PHE A 202 -15.40 -1.74 -21.03
C PHE A 202 -16.37 -1.17 -19.96
N SER A 203 -16.57 0.15 -19.90
CA SER A 203 -17.54 0.79 -18.99
C SER A 203 -19.00 0.46 -19.33
N GLU A 204 -19.31 0.21 -20.60
CA GLU A 204 -20.65 -0.12 -21.09
C GLU A 204 -20.94 -1.62 -21.04
N MET A 205 -19.88 -2.45 -21.02
CA MET A 205 -19.95 -3.90 -21.08
C MET A 205 -20.11 -4.57 -19.71
N THR A 206 -20.71 -5.75 -19.68
CA THR A 206 -20.65 -6.66 -18.53
C THR A 206 -19.34 -7.45 -18.50
N LYS A 207 -19.01 -8.02 -17.33
CA LYS A 207 -17.87 -8.94 -17.17
C LYS A 207 -17.85 -10.09 -18.18
N ALA A 208 -19.01 -10.65 -18.53
CA ALA A 208 -19.12 -11.76 -19.47
C ALA A 208 -18.84 -11.34 -20.93
N GLU A 209 -19.33 -10.18 -21.35
CA GLU A 209 -19.06 -9.63 -22.67
C GLU A 209 -17.59 -9.20 -22.80
N ALA A 210 -17.00 -8.64 -21.75
CA ALA A 210 -15.58 -8.32 -21.70
C ALA A 210 -14.71 -9.58 -21.83
N GLN A 211 -15.03 -10.68 -21.14
CA GLN A 211 -14.36 -11.97 -21.31
C GLN A 211 -14.54 -12.52 -22.74
N THR A 212 -15.76 -12.46 -23.29
CA THR A 212 -16.03 -12.92 -24.66
C THR A 212 -15.24 -12.12 -25.70
N TRP A 213 -15.00 -10.83 -25.47
CA TRP A 213 -14.11 -10.02 -26.30
C TRP A 213 -12.65 -10.44 -26.17
N VAL A 214 -12.16 -10.66 -24.95
CA VAL A 214 -10.80 -11.19 -24.68
C VAL A 214 -10.56 -12.53 -25.38
N ASP A 215 -11.51 -13.45 -25.30
CA ASP A 215 -11.42 -14.79 -25.89
C ASP A 215 -11.46 -14.74 -27.42
N LYS A 216 -12.34 -13.89 -27.98
CA LYS A 216 -12.50 -13.67 -29.43
C LYS A 216 -11.27 -13.02 -30.06
N GLU A 217 -10.79 -11.94 -29.45
CA GLU A 217 -9.62 -11.20 -29.94
C GLU A 217 -8.31 -11.81 -29.45
N LYS A 218 -8.32 -12.95 -28.73
CA LYS A 218 -7.13 -13.65 -28.18
C LYS A 218 -6.18 -12.73 -27.42
N ALA A 219 -6.74 -11.92 -26.53
CA ALA A 219 -6.04 -10.89 -25.74
C ALA A 219 -5.71 -11.39 -24.33
N GLU A 220 -5.03 -12.53 -24.23
CA GLU A 220 -4.86 -13.31 -22.98
C GLU A 220 -4.09 -12.58 -21.86
N ASN A 221 -3.44 -11.45 -22.15
CA ASN A 221 -2.78 -10.57 -21.17
C ASN A 221 -3.74 -9.64 -20.41
N ILE A 222 -5.06 -9.69 -20.71
CA ILE A 222 -6.08 -8.89 -20.04
C ILE A 222 -6.64 -9.63 -18.83
N THR A 223 -6.35 -9.12 -17.62
CA THR A 223 -6.75 -9.73 -16.35
C THR A 223 -8.06 -9.12 -15.84
N ILE A 224 -9.14 -9.90 -15.83
CA ILE A 224 -10.46 -9.45 -15.35
C ILE A 224 -10.64 -9.80 -13.87
N THR A 225 -10.55 -8.79 -13.00
CA THR A 225 -10.59 -8.92 -11.53
C THR A 225 -11.87 -8.31 -10.95
N ASP A 226 -12.38 -8.89 -9.85
CA ASP A 226 -13.51 -8.32 -9.11
C ASP A 226 -13.02 -7.60 -7.84
N ASP A 227 -13.49 -6.39 -7.57
CA ASP A 227 -13.11 -5.53 -6.45
C ASP A 227 -14.35 -4.96 -5.73
N PHE A 228 -14.24 -4.51 -4.48
CA PHE A 228 -15.38 -4.01 -3.70
C PHE A 228 -15.60 -2.52 -3.91
N ASN A 229 -16.85 -2.11 -4.15
CA ASN A 229 -17.20 -0.69 -4.33
C ASN A 229 -18.61 -0.39 -3.82
N LYS A 230 -18.70 0.54 -2.85
CA LYS A 230 -19.97 0.95 -2.22
C LYS A 230 -20.91 1.74 -3.14
N LYS A 231 -20.39 2.39 -4.19
CA LYS A 231 -21.16 3.25 -5.11
C LYS A 231 -21.56 2.53 -6.41
N ILE A 232 -20.81 1.51 -6.81
CA ILE A 232 -20.97 0.83 -8.09
C ILE A 232 -21.62 -0.54 -7.87
N ALA A 233 -22.81 -0.75 -8.45
CA ALA A 233 -23.56 -1.98 -8.33
C ALA A 233 -22.79 -3.22 -8.80
N LYS A 234 -23.07 -4.37 -8.18
CA LYS A 234 -22.41 -5.66 -8.47
C LYS A 234 -22.49 -6.00 -9.97
N GLY A 235 -21.37 -6.40 -10.55
CA GLY A 235 -21.22 -6.76 -11.96
C GLY A 235 -20.93 -5.60 -12.92
N LYS A 236 -20.95 -4.34 -12.45
CA LYS A 236 -20.57 -3.16 -13.26
C LYS A 236 -19.08 -2.85 -13.17
N PHE A 237 -18.53 -2.27 -14.24
CA PHE A 237 -17.15 -1.80 -14.32
C PHE A 237 -16.86 -0.71 -13.27
N ILE A 238 -15.66 -0.77 -12.67
CA ILE A 238 -15.13 0.25 -11.74
C ILE A 238 -14.08 1.11 -12.45
N LYS A 239 -13.06 0.46 -13.03
CA LYS A 239 -11.89 1.09 -13.65
C LYS A 239 -11.14 0.08 -14.52
N GLN A 240 -10.29 0.59 -15.41
CA GLN A 240 -9.21 -0.16 -16.03
C GLN A 240 -7.85 0.40 -15.59
N THR A 241 -6.80 -0.41 -15.65
CA THR A 241 -5.45 0.01 -15.30
C THR A 241 -4.43 -0.70 -16.19
N PHE A 242 -3.63 0.08 -16.91
CA PHE A 242 -2.45 -0.40 -17.63
C PHE A 242 -1.28 -0.48 -16.62
N PRO A 243 -0.63 -1.64 -16.40
CA PRO A 243 0.50 -1.75 -15.47
C PRO A 243 1.76 -1.03 -15.98
N SER A 244 1.90 -0.87 -17.30
CA SER A 244 2.97 -0.13 -17.96
C SER A 244 2.51 1.28 -18.32
N SER A 245 3.32 2.30 -17.96
CA SER A 245 3.06 3.73 -18.25
C SER A 245 2.91 4.04 -19.73
N ASP A 246 3.60 3.29 -20.57
CA ASP A 246 3.79 3.60 -21.99
C ASP A 246 2.63 3.04 -22.86
N VAL A 247 1.70 2.31 -22.23
CA VAL A 247 0.55 1.66 -22.86
C VAL A 247 -0.72 2.46 -22.53
N THR A 248 -1.46 2.81 -23.58
CA THR A 248 -2.73 3.51 -23.55
C THR A 248 -3.78 2.73 -24.35
N ALA A 249 -5.05 3.16 -24.29
CA ALA A 249 -6.11 2.51 -25.07
C ALA A 249 -5.90 2.63 -26.60
N ASP A 250 -5.17 3.65 -27.05
CA ASP A 250 -4.93 3.91 -28.48
C ASP A 250 -3.78 3.08 -29.05
N ASN A 251 -2.71 2.84 -28.27
CA ASN A 251 -1.51 2.14 -28.74
C ASN A 251 -1.42 0.65 -28.32
N TYR A 252 -2.39 0.17 -27.54
CA TYR A 252 -2.43 -1.17 -26.94
C TYR A 252 -2.16 -2.30 -27.95
N LYS A 253 -1.19 -3.16 -27.64
CA LYS A 253 -0.88 -4.39 -28.39
C LYS A 253 -1.30 -5.63 -27.62
N ARG A 254 -1.52 -6.73 -28.34
CA ARG A 254 -1.88 -8.05 -27.80
C ARG A 254 -0.98 -8.52 -26.64
N LYS A 255 0.31 -8.20 -26.67
CA LYS A 255 1.29 -8.55 -25.62
C LYS A 255 1.22 -7.68 -24.36
N ASP A 256 0.55 -6.54 -24.42
CA ASP A 256 0.54 -5.57 -23.33
C ASP A 256 -0.50 -5.96 -22.27
N GLN A 257 -0.23 -5.63 -21.02
CA GLN A 257 -1.09 -6.00 -19.89
C GLN A 257 -2.16 -4.93 -19.63
N LEU A 258 -3.35 -5.39 -19.23
CA LEU A 258 -4.47 -4.54 -18.84
C LEU A 258 -5.26 -5.23 -17.73
N VAL A 259 -5.50 -4.54 -16.62
CA VAL A 259 -6.33 -5.04 -15.52
C VAL A 259 -7.68 -4.35 -15.56
N LEU A 260 -8.75 -5.11 -15.73
CA LEU A 260 -10.13 -4.63 -15.68
C LEU A 260 -10.72 -4.95 -14.31
N TYR A 261 -11.27 -3.94 -13.63
CA TYR A 261 -11.87 -4.08 -12.29
C TYR A 261 -13.39 -3.98 -12.39
N PHE A 262 -14.10 -5.03 -12.00
CA PHE A 262 -15.56 -5.08 -11.90
C PHE A 262 -16.02 -5.13 -10.45
N SER A 263 -17.19 -4.58 -10.14
CA SER A 263 -17.67 -4.47 -8.77
C SER A 263 -18.25 -5.78 -8.24
N LYS A 264 -17.83 -6.19 -7.05
CA LYS A 264 -18.52 -7.18 -6.20
C LYS A 264 -19.78 -6.61 -5.53
N GLY A 265 -19.96 -5.29 -5.57
CA GLY A 265 -20.88 -4.52 -4.72
C GLY A 265 -20.16 -3.99 -3.47
N GLU A 266 -20.94 -3.57 -2.48
CA GLU A 266 -20.41 -3.22 -1.16
C GLU A 266 -19.76 -4.43 -0.46
N GLU A 267 -18.72 -4.17 0.34
CA GLU A 267 -18.07 -5.15 1.22
C GLU A 267 -19.02 -5.47 2.40
N ILE A 268 -19.87 -6.49 2.23
CA ILE A 268 -20.77 -6.98 3.27
C ILE A 268 -20.01 -7.91 4.21
N PHE A 269 -19.84 -7.49 5.46
CA PHE A 269 -19.31 -8.33 6.53
C PHE A 269 -20.40 -9.19 7.17
N GLU A 270 -20.10 -10.47 7.38
CA GLU A 270 -20.98 -11.38 8.12
C GLU A 270 -21.09 -10.97 9.59
N LYS A 271 -22.29 -11.14 10.16
CA LYS A 271 -22.56 -10.90 11.58
C LYS A 271 -22.19 -12.15 12.40
N ASN A 272 -20.89 -12.30 12.70
CA ASN A 272 -20.35 -13.47 13.38
C ASN A 272 -19.65 -13.16 14.72
N ILE A 273 -19.36 -11.90 15.04
CA ILE A 273 -18.77 -11.48 16.31
C ILE A 273 -19.87 -11.39 17.37
N GLU A 274 -19.77 -12.18 18.43
CA GLU A 274 -20.72 -12.11 19.54
C GLU A 274 -20.35 -10.98 20.51
N LEU A 275 -21.30 -10.07 20.74
CA LEU A 275 -21.11 -8.90 21.59
C LEU A 275 -21.18 -9.29 23.09
N PRO A 276 -20.13 -9.06 23.90
CA PRO A 276 -20.18 -9.33 25.33
C PRO A 276 -21.07 -8.32 26.07
N ASN A 277 -21.21 -8.52 27.38
CA ASN A 277 -21.78 -7.51 28.27
C ASN A 277 -20.66 -6.56 28.76
N PHE A 278 -20.77 -5.27 28.43
CA PHE A 278 -19.84 -4.25 28.87
C PHE A 278 -20.26 -3.51 30.14
N SER A 279 -21.45 -3.72 30.70
CA SER A 279 -21.84 -3.05 31.95
C SER A 279 -20.78 -3.24 33.05
N LYS A 280 -20.35 -2.13 33.66
CA LYS A 280 -19.24 -2.03 34.64
C LYS A 280 -17.83 -2.37 34.10
N LYS A 281 -17.63 -2.42 32.78
CA LYS A 281 -16.29 -2.47 32.17
C LYS A 281 -15.72 -1.08 31.97
N THR A 282 -14.40 -0.97 32.00
CA THR A 282 -13.67 0.28 31.75
C THR A 282 -13.65 0.62 30.26
N LYS A 283 -13.52 1.92 29.97
CA LYS A 283 -13.28 2.49 28.63
C LYS A 283 -12.21 1.73 27.83
N ASP A 284 -11.11 1.35 28.48
CA ASP A 284 -9.97 0.70 27.85
C ASP A 284 -10.25 -0.77 27.51
N GLU A 285 -10.88 -1.55 28.40
CA GLU A 285 -11.31 -2.92 28.09
C GLU A 285 -12.25 -2.99 26.88
N VAL A 286 -13.19 -2.03 26.76
CA VAL A 286 -14.08 -1.95 25.59
C VAL A 286 -13.31 -1.55 24.34
N SER A 287 -12.34 -0.63 24.46
CA SER A 287 -11.44 -0.23 23.36
C SER A 287 -10.58 -1.40 22.87
N GLU A 288 -10.03 -2.21 23.76
CA GLU A 288 -9.26 -3.42 23.45
C GLU A 288 -10.11 -4.49 22.79
N TRP A 289 -11.33 -4.74 23.28
CA TRP A 289 -12.26 -5.64 22.60
C TRP A 289 -12.59 -5.16 21.19
N GLY A 290 -12.86 -3.86 21.01
CA GLY A 290 -13.13 -3.26 19.70
C GLY A 290 -11.98 -3.46 18.72
N LYS A 291 -10.74 -3.12 19.13
CA LYS A 291 -9.51 -3.36 18.36
C LYS A 291 -9.33 -4.84 17.99
N THR A 292 -9.56 -5.75 18.94
CA THR A 292 -9.39 -7.20 18.75
C THR A 292 -10.38 -7.79 17.75
N ASN A 293 -11.58 -7.20 17.61
CA ASN A 293 -12.66 -7.72 16.78
C ASN A 293 -12.91 -6.92 15.48
N ASP A 294 -12.06 -5.93 15.15
CA ASP A 294 -12.30 -4.93 14.09
C ASP A 294 -13.65 -4.18 14.24
N VAL A 295 -14.14 -3.96 15.47
CA VAL A 295 -15.39 -3.22 15.74
C VAL A 295 -15.05 -1.79 16.16
N LYS A 296 -15.65 -0.80 15.48
CA LYS A 296 -15.49 0.61 15.84
C LYS A 296 -16.31 0.89 17.09
N ILE A 297 -15.68 1.40 18.14
CA ILE A 297 -16.35 1.85 19.36
C ILE A 297 -16.50 3.37 19.31
N THR A 298 -17.71 3.87 19.57
CA THR A 298 -17.99 5.26 19.89
C THR A 298 -18.37 5.34 21.37
N PHE A 299 -17.75 6.24 22.11
CA PHE A 299 -18.08 6.49 23.51
C PHE A 299 -18.91 7.77 23.66
N GLU A 300 -19.96 7.69 24.46
CA GLU A 300 -20.84 8.81 24.85
C GLU A 300 -20.84 8.95 26.37
N ASN A 301 -21.08 10.17 26.88
CA ASN A 301 -21.06 10.44 28.32
C ASN A 301 -22.50 10.40 28.89
N GLY A 302 -22.69 9.86 30.09
CA GLY A 302 -23.98 9.80 30.74
C GLY A 302 -23.91 9.62 32.26
N THR A 303 -25.01 9.94 32.94
CA THR A 303 -25.17 9.76 34.40
C THR A 303 -26.02 8.54 34.70
N ALA A 304 -25.64 7.75 35.72
CA ALA A 304 -26.50 6.72 36.30
C ALA A 304 -26.20 6.56 37.80
N ASP A 305 -27.25 6.43 38.62
CA ASP A 305 -27.12 6.39 40.08
C ASP A 305 -26.36 5.13 40.54
N GLY A 306 -25.35 5.32 41.39
CA GLY A 306 -24.51 4.22 41.89
C GLY A 306 -23.61 3.56 40.83
N ALA A 307 -23.43 4.18 39.67
CA ALA A 307 -22.44 3.73 38.68
C ALA A 307 -21.04 4.27 38.99
N GLU A 308 -20.02 3.43 38.83
CA GLU A 308 -18.62 3.80 39.02
C GLU A 308 -18.12 4.62 37.83
N ILE A 309 -17.53 5.80 38.09
CA ILE A 309 -17.11 6.77 37.08
C ILE A 309 -16.05 6.14 36.15
N GLY A 310 -16.15 6.40 34.84
CA GLY A 310 -15.27 5.79 33.84
C GLY A 310 -15.64 4.37 33.43
N THR A 311 -16.64 3.75 34.09
CA THR A 311 -17.20 2.46 33.69
C THR A 311 -18.43 2.60 32.79
N VAL A 312 -18.73 1.58 31.99
CA VAL A 312 -19.84 1.56 31.04
C VAL A 312 -21.18 1.31 31.73
N ILE A 313 -22.15 2.18 31.47
CA ILE A 313 -23.53 2.08 31.99
C ILE A 313 -24.49 1.41 30.98
N SER A 314 -24.31 1.65 29.68
CA SER A 314 -25.16 1.08 28.64
C SER A 314 -24.42 0.90 27.30
N GLN A 315 -25.02 0.10 26.41
CA GLN A 315 -24.52 -0.20 25.07
C GLN A 315 -25.72 -0.29 24.12
N ASN A 316 -25.59 0.23 22.90
CA ASN A 316 -26.71 0.34 21.95
C ASN A 316 -27.22 -1.01 21.39
N PHE A 317 -26.43 -2.08 21.53
CA PHE A 317 -26.82 -3.46 21.19
C PHE A 317 -26.74 -4.36 22.42
N SER A 318 -27.77 -5.18 22.64
CA SER A 318 -27.83 -6.14 23.76
C SER A 318 -26.69 -7.16 23.72
N LYS A 319 -26.23 -7.62 24.89
CA LYS A 319 -25.30 -8.76 25.02
C LYS A 319 -25.79 -9.98 24.21
N GLY A 320 -24.87 -10.73 23.60
CA GLY A 320 -25.17 -11.86 22.71
C GLY A 320 -25.62 -11.46 21.30
N THR A 321 -25.81 -10.16 21.01
CA THR A 321 -26.07 -9.70 19.63
C THR A 321 -24.86 -10.01 18.75
N LYS A 322 -25.09 -10.61 17.58
CA LYS A 322 -24.03 -10.81 16.60
C LYS A 322 -23.83 -9.54 15.75
N VAL A 323 -22.65 -8.95 15.86
CA VAL A 323 -22.21 -7.78 15.10
C VAL A 323 -21.23 -8.20 13.99
N ALA A 324 -21.00 -7.29 13.05
CA ALA A 324 -20.11 -7.52 11.91
C ALA A 324 -18.80 -6.74 12.06
N LYS A 325 -17.73 -7.17 11.37
CA LYS A 325 -16.50 -6.38 11.28
C LYS A 325 -16.78 -5.00 10.68
N LYS A 326 -16.00 -3.99 11.11
CA LYS A 326 -16.13 -2.56 10.80
C LYS A 326 -17.49 -1.93 11.17
N SER A 327 -18.37 -2.64 11.90
CA SER A 327 -19.60 -2.04 12.44
C SER A 327 -19.30 -1.06 13.59
N THR A 328 -20.26 -0.18 13.90
CA THR A 328 -20.12 0.79 15.00
C THR A 328 -20.97 0.38 16.20
N LEU A 329 -20.31 0.16 17.33
CA LEU A 329 -20.93 0.03 18.65
C LEU A 329 -20.94 1.41 19.31
N VAL A 330 -22.05 1.79 19.94
CA VAL A 330 -22.15 3.00 20.77
C VAL A 330 -22.31 2.59 22.22
N VAL A 331 -21.48 3.17 23.09
CA VAL A 331 -21.34 2.76 24.49
C VAL A 331 -21.33 3.99 25.38
N THR A 332 -22.24 4.06 26.35
CA THR A 332 -22.33 5.18 27.27
C THR A 332 -21.52 4.89 28.54
N ILE A 333 -20.66 5.83 28.92
CA ILE A 333 -19.79 5.78 30.11
C ILE A 333 -20.42 6.61 31.23
N ALA A 334 -20.32 6.14 32.48
CA ALA A 334 -20.59 6.90 33.69
C ALA A 334 -19.64 8.09 33.78
N THR A 335 -20.18 9.30 33.68
CA THR A 335 -19.41 10.55 33.66
C THR A 335 -20.08 11.57 34.58
N LEU A 336 -19.29 12.27 35.40
CA LEU A 336 -19.82 13.30 36.27
C LEU A 336 -20.33 14.50 35.46
N LYS A 337 -21.49 15.00 35.89
CA LYS A 337 -22.11 16.21 35.35
C LYS A 337 -21.68 17.40 36.21
N VAL A 338 -21.20 18.46 35.57
CA VAL A 338 -20.76 19.69 36.23
C VAL A 338 -21.97 20.32 36.95
N PRO A 339 -21.92 20.56 38.27
CA PRO A 339 -23.00 21.22 38.98
C PRO A 339 -23.05 22.73 38.66
N ASN A 340 -24.16 23.36 39.02
CA ASN A 340 -24.24 24.81 39.06
C ASN A 340 -23.59 25.31 40.36
N PHE A 341 -22.39 25.86 40.28
CA PHE A 341 -21.65 26.32 41.47
C PHE A 341 -22.27 27.57 42.12
N ALA A 342 -23.25 28.23 41.48
CA ALA A 342 -24.03 29.29 42.12
C ALA A 342 -24.95 28.78 43.24
N ASP A 343 -25.25 27.48 43.27
CA ASP A 343 -26.05 26.83 44.33
C ASP A 343 -25.20 26.39 45.54
N TYR A 344 -23.88 26.61 45.49
CA TYR A 344 -22.89 26.17 46.49
C TYR A 344 -22.20 27.36 47.16
N THR A 345 -21.77 27.18 48.41
CA THR A 345 -20.93 28.18 49.10
C THR A 345 -19.46 27.98 48.74
N ILE A 346 -18.62 28.96 49.06
CA ILE A 346 -17.15 28.88 48.84
C ILE A 346 -16.54 27.65 49.56
N GLU A 347 -17.16 27.23 50.67
CA GLU A 347 -16.74 26.06 51.46
C GLU A 347 -17.26 24.76 50.82
N SER A 348 -18.58 24.63 50.60
CA SER A 348 -19.15 23.38 50.05
C SER A 348 -18.77 23.12 48.59
N ALA A 349 -18.38 24.15 47.83
CA ALA A 349 -17.85 24.02 46.48
C ALA A 349 -16.54 23.20 46.41
N GLY A 350 -15.74 23.20 47.48
CA GLY A 350 -14.51 22.41 47.58
C GLY A 350 -14.72 20.94 47.96
N GLU A 351 -15.92 20.59 48.45
CA GLU A 351 -16.22 19.28 49.07
C GLU A 351 -17.14 18.39 48.20
N ILE A 352 -17.37 18.77 46.93
CA ILE A 352 -18.26 18.04 46.02
C ILE A 352 -17.64 16.69 45.63
N GLU A 353 -18.30 15.59 46.02
CA GLU A 353 -17.80 14.23 45.80
C GLU A 353 -17.47 13.96 44.32
N GLY A 354 -16.25 13.48 44.07
CA GLY A 354 -15.75 13.16 42.74
C GLY A 354 -15.34 14.35 41.86
N ILE A 355 -15.58 15.60 42.28
CA ILE A 355 -15.26 16.80 41.48
C ILE A 355 -14.12 17.58 42.12
N THR A 356 -12.96 17.61 41.47
CA THR A 356 -11.84 18.49 41.88
C THR A 356 -12.16 19.94 41.53
N ALA A 357 -12.68 20.70 42.49
CA ALA A 357 -12.90 22.13 42.35
C ALA A 357 -11.67 22.94 42.77
N SER A 358 -11.25 23.90 41.95
CA SER A 358 -10.22 24.88 42.27
C SER A 358 -10.88 26.21 42.61
N VAL A 359 -11.11 26.44 43.91
CA VAL A 359 -11.87 27.58 44.44
C VAL A 359 -10.95 28.79 44.64
N LYS A 360 -11.29 29.93 44.04
CA LYS A 360 -10.62 31.23 44.27
C LYS A 360 -11.62 32.28 44.75
N LYS A 361 -11.19 33.17 45.64
CA LYS A 361 -11.89 34.43 45.98
C LYS A 361 -11.38 35.59 45.11
N GLN A 362 -12.27 36.48 44.69
CA GLN A 362 -11.91 37.71 43.98
C GLN A 362 -12.91 38.82 44.32
N PHE A 363 -12.44 40.06 44.49
CA PHE A 363 -13.34 41.21 44.70
C PHE A 363 -14.16 41.53 43.42
N SER A 364 -15.33 42.13 43.62
CA SER A 364 -16.24 42.57 42.55
C SER A 364 -17.06 43.79 43.00
N GLU A 365 -17.35 44.70 42.08
CA GLU A 365 -18.20 45.86 42.35
C GLU A 365 -19.70 45.53 42.23
N SER A 366 -20.05 44.52 41.44
CA SER A 366 -21.42 44.14 41.11
C SER A 366 -21.90 42.84 41.79
N ALA A 367 -21.00 41.91 42.08
CA ALA A 367 -21.35 40.60 42.63
C ALA A 367 -21.31 40.61 44.19
N PRO A 368 -22.43 40.34 44.90
CA PRO A 368 -22.45 40.30 46.37
C PRO A 368 -21.48 39.27 46.96
N TYR A 369 -21.02 39.47 48.20
CA TYR A 369 -20.14 38.51 48.89
C TYR A 369 -20.73 37.09 48.85
N GLY A 370 -19.90 36.11 48.51
CA GLY A 370 -20.28 34.69 48.45
C GLY A 370 -20.97 34.25 47.15
N SER A 371 -21.35 35.16 46.25
CA SER A 371 -21.91 34.79 44.94
C SER A 371 -20.84 34.28 43.96
N LEU A 372 -21.21 33.39 43.04
CA LEU A 372 -20.33 32.92 41.96
C LEU A 372 -20.12 34.04 40.93
N ILE A 373 -18.86 34.33 40.61
CA ILE A 373 -18.45 35.23 39.51
C ILE A 373 -18.30 34.42 38.21
N SER A 374 -17.66 33.25 38.27
CA SER A 374 -17.43 32.40 37.09
C SER A 374 -17.08 30.96 37.47
N GLN A 375 -17.52 29.99 36.66
CA GLN A 375 -17.03 28.60 36.65
C GLN A 375 -16.43 28.26 35.27
N SER A 376 -15.35 27.46 35.22
CA SER A 376 -14.61 27.19 33.96
C SER A 376 -15.28 26.21 33.00
N LEU A 377 -16.21 25.39 33.50
CA LEU A 377 -17.07 24.52 32.70
C LEU A 377 -18.52 24.91 32.97
N GLU A 378 -19.36 24.94 31.92
CA GLU A 378 -20.76 25.33 32.06
C GLU A 378 -21.56 24.31 32.89
N ALA A 379 -22.50 24.81 33.69
CA ALA A 379 -23.36 23.99 34.52
C ALA A 379 -24.18 23.01 33.65
N GLY A 380 -24.18 21.73 34.04
CA GLY A 380 -24.87 20.67 33.33
C GLY A 380 -24.11 20.03 32.17
N THR A 381 -22.90 20.49 31.85
CA THR A 381 -21.97 19.77 30.95
C THR A 381 -21.37 18.53 31.63
N PHE A 382 -20.62 17.71 30.90
CA PHE A 382 -19.91 16.55 31.45
C PHE A 382 -18.42 16.88 31.65
N ILE A 383 -17.87 16.52 32.81
CA ILE A 383 -16.42 16.53 33.06
C ILE A 383 -15.79 15.46 32.15
N THR A 384 -14.73 15.78 31.41
CA THR A 384 -14.09 14.81 30.51
C THR A 384 -12.62 14.61 30.81
N ASP A 385 -12.04 13.49 30.38
CA ASP A 385 -10.62 13.15 30.55
C ASP A 385 -9.67 14.01 29.65
N LYS A 386 -10.14 15.15 29.15
CA LYS A 386 -9.33 16.09 28.37
C LYS A 386 -8.45 16.93 29.30
N GLU A 387 -7.26 17.24 28.81
CA GLU A 387 -6.32 18.13 29.47
C GLU A 387 -6.94 19.52 29.70
N GLY A 388 -7.28 19.80 30.97
CA GLY A 388 -7.95 21.03 31.40
C GLY A 388 -9.39 20.87 31.92
N ASP A 389 -10.12 19.84 31.47
CA ASP A 389 -11.53 19.59 31.88
C ASP A 389 -11.62 18.95 33.30
N THR A 390 -10.56 18.28 33.77
CA THR A 390 -10.55 17.49 35.02
C THR A 390 -10.60 18.32 36.31
N THR A 391 -10.47 19.64 36.25
CA THR A 391 -10.48 20.53 37.42
C THR A 391 -11.34 21.75 37.16
N VAL A 392 -12.50 21.85 37.82
CA VAL A 392 -13.41 22.98 37.63
C VAL A 392 -12.88 24.17 38.43
N LYS A 393 -12.41 25.21 37.75
CA LYS A 393 -11.96 26.45 38.38
C LYS A 393 -13.18 27.32 38.64
N VAL A 394 -13.39 27.72 39.89
CA VAL A 394 -14.55 28.49 40.32
C VAL A 394 -14.10 29.73 41.09
N VAL A 395 -14.64 30.88 40.72
CA VAL A 395 -14.30 32.18 41.31
C VAL A 395 -15.53 32.71 42.02
N TYR A 396 -15.42 32.94 43.33
CA TYR A 396 -16.47 33.51 44.16
C TYR A 396 -16.13 34.96 44.55
N SER A 397 -17.17 35.77 44.71
CA SER A 397 -17.04 37.16 45.11
C SER A 397 -16.63 37.30 46.57
N ALA A 398 -15.56 38.05 46.81
CA ALA A 398 -15.20 38.61 48.11
C ALA A 398 -16.00 39.89 48.43
N GLY A 399 -17.01 40.24 47.62
CA GLY A 399 -17.74 41.50 47.70
C GLY A 399 -16.91 42.68 47.18
N ARG A 400 -17.28 43.88 47.61
CA ARG A 400 -16.53 45.11 47.31
C ARG A 400 -15.27 45.22 48.19
N PRO A 401 -14.15 45.75 47.69
CA PRO A 401 -12.95 45.96 48.50
C PRO A 401 -13.23 46.89 49.69
N TYR A 402 -12.83 46.45 50.88
CA TYR A 402 -12.90 47.23 52.12
C TYR A 402 -11.49 47.68 52.52
N LEU A 403 -11.25 49.00 52.50
CA LEU A 403 -9.97 49.59 52.87
C LEU A 403 -9.83 49.55 54.39
N LYS A 404 -8.98 48.66 54.92
CA LYS A 404 -8.74 48.52 56.36
C LYS A 404 -7.90 49.68 56.89
N SER A 405 -8.00 49.93 58.20
CA SER A 405 -7.06 50.78 58.93
C SER A 405 -5.65 50.17 58.89
N TYR A 406 -4.66 50.98 58.50
CA TYR A 406 -3.23 50.68 58.58
C TYR A 406 -2.50 51.51 59.66
N PHE A 407 -3.23 52.26 60.49
CA PHE A 407 -2.62 53.00 61.61
C PHE A 407 -1.84 52.05 62.54
N GLY A 408 -0.60 52.39 62.85
CA GLY A 408 0.30 51.54 63.63
C GLY A 408 1.11 50.52 62.82
N THR A 409 0.81 50.30 61.54
CA THR A 409 1.65 49.45 60.66
C THR A 409 2.94 50.19 60.28
N LEU A 410 4.05 49.46 60.16
CA LEU A 410 5.34 49.98 59.69
C LEU A 410 5.40 50.05 58.15
N GLU A 411 5.99 51.10 57.60
CA GLU A 411 6.06 51.36 56.14
C GLU A 411 6.60 50.15 55.34
N GLY A 412 7.58 49.43 55.89
CA GLY A 412 8.17 48.24 55.26
C GLY A 412 7.24 47.02 55.14
N GLN A 413 6.13 46.98 55.88
CA GLN A 413 5.13 45.89 55.81
C GLN A 413 4.01 46.17 54.79
N LEU A 414 3.76 47.45 54.47
CA LEU A 414 2.65 47.88 53.62
C LEU A 414 2.65 47.24 52.23
N ALA A 415 3.83 46.95 51.67
CA ALA A 415 3.96 46.32 50.36
C ALA A 415 3.44 44.87 50.33
N GLU A 416 3.63 44.12 51.43
CA GLU A 416 3.14 42.75 51.58
C GLU A 416 1.64 42.74 51.92
N ASP A 417 1.22 43.58 52.87
CA ASP A 417 -0.19 43.74 53.25
C ASP A 417 -1.07 44.10 52.03
N PHE A 418 -0.80 45.21 51.34
CA PHE A 418 -1.62 45.64 50.20
C PHE A 418 -1.64 44.62 49.05
N TYR A 419 -0.60 43.79 48.92
CA TYR A 419 -0.61 42.68 48.00
C TYR A 419 -1.55 41.56 48.46
N ASN A 420 -1.44 41.11 49.72
CA ASN A 420 -2.21 40.01 50.29
C ASN A 420 -3.69 40.35 50.49
N ASP A 421 -4.00 41.52 51.07
CA ASP A 421 -5.37 41.99 51.29
C ASP A 421 -6.10 42.22 49.95
N TYR A 422 -5.45 42.88 48.99
CA TYR A 422 -6.11 43.41 47.80
C TYR A 422 -5.68 42.78 46.48
N LYS A 423 -4.40 42.86 46.10
CA LYS A 423 -3.96 42.48 44.74
C LYS A 423 -4.08 40.98 44.46
N ALA A 424 -3.79 40.12 45.44
CA ALA A 424 -3.98 38.67 45.32
C ALA A 424 -5.44 38.29 44.98
N ASN A 425 -6.38 39.03 45.58
CA ASN A 425 -7.82 38.93 45.37
C ASN A 425 -8.34 39.83 44.23
N GLY A 426 -7.46 40.34 43.36
CA GLY A 426 -7.80 41.04 42.12
C GLY A 426 -8.20 42.51 42.25
N ALA A 427 -8.15 43.12 43.45
CA ALA A 427 -8.35 44.55 43.61
C ALA A 427 -7.02 45.30 43.45
N ASN A 428 -6.93 46.22 42.50
CA ASN A 428 -5.76 47.06 42.25
C ASN A 428 -5.76 48.29 43.19
N ILE A 429 -5.67 48.01 44.49
CA ILE A 429 -5.50 49.04 45.51
C ILE A 429 -4.00 49.26 45.73
N THR A 430 -3.60 50.53 45.82
CA THR A 430 -2.21 50.98 45.97
C THR A 430 -2.13 52.09 47.01
N TYR A 431 -0.91 52.51 47.35
CA TYR A 431 -0.68 53.62 48.26
C TYR A 431 0.44 54.55 47.77
N THR A 432 0.44 55.78 48.29
CA THR A 432 1.57 56.72 48.23
C THR A 432 1.92 57.14 49.67
N THR A 433 3.20 57.32 49.98
CA THR A 433 3.64 57.75 51.32
C THR A 433 4.12 59.21 51.33
N TYR A 434 3.91 59.89 52.45
CA TYR A 434 4.42 61.24 52.73
C TYR A 434 4.82 61.38 54.20
N SER A 435 5.82 62.20 54.50
CA SER A 435 6.28 62.43 55.87
C SER A 435 5.30 63.24 56.72
N VAL A 436 5.17 62.88 57.99
CA VAL A 436 4.35 63.56 59.00
C VAL A 436 5.09 63.59 60.34
N ASP A 437 5.15 64.76 60.97
CA ASP A 437 5.70 64.88 62.32
C ASP A 437 4.72 64.31 63.35
N SER A 438 5.21 63.40 64.20
CA SER A 438 4.44 62.70 65.23
C SER A 438 5.37 62.24 66.35
N ASP A 439 4.79 61.98 67.52
CA ASP A 439 5.49 61.34 68.65
C ASP A 439 5.66 59.82 68.49
N GLU A 440 4.97 59.21 67.51
CA GLU A 440 5.02 57.78 67.20
C GLU A 440 6.36 57.34 66.58
N GLU A 441 6.69 56.05 66.66
CA GLU A 441 7.95 55.49 66.13
C GLU A 441 8.13 55.79 64.63
N LYS A 442 9.37 56.16 64.23
CA LYS A 442 9.68 56.51 62.84
C LYS A 442 9.37 55.36 61.89
N GLY A 443 8.67 55.65 60.80
CA GLY A 443 8.21 54.64 59.84
C GLY A 443 6.81 54.09 60.11
N THR A 444 6.15 54.49 61.21
CA THR A 444 4.76 54.11 61.52
C THR A 444 3.74 54.92 60.73
N VAL A 445 2.69 54.30 60.21
CA VAL A 445 1.55 55.00 59.59
C VAL A 445 0.74 55.75 60.65
N VAL A 446 0.66 57.08 60.51
CA VAL A 446 -0.01 58.02 61.43
C VAL A 446 -1.11 58.86 60.78
N LYS A 447 -1.20 58.91 59.44
CA LYS A 447 -2.35 59.50 58.70
C LYS A 447 -2.75 58.63 57.52
N MET A 448 -4.02 58.68 57.13
CA MET A 448 -4.58 57.99 55.97
C MET A 448 -5.62 58.87 55.29
N SER A 449 -5.67 58.93 53.95
CA SER A 449 -6.68 59.73 53.23
C SER A 449 -8.09 59.16 53.31
N ASN A 450 -8.21 57.83 53.38
CA ASN A 450 -9.45 57.10 53.69
C ASN A 450 -9.08 55.80 54.43
N TYR A 451 -9.96 55.33 55.30
CA TYR A 451 -9.82 54.08 56.05
C TYR A 451 -11.18 53.57 56.54
N ASN A 452 -11.28 52.29 56.87
CA ASN A 452 -12.48 51.59 57.34
C ASN A 452 -13.72 51.83 56.45
N THR A 453 -13.53 51.87 55.13
CA THR A 453 -14.56 52.21 54.14
C THR A 453 -14.47 51.35 52.87
N TYR A 454 -15.57 51.23 52.12
CA TYR A 454 -15.59 50.52 50.84
C TYR A 454 -15.10 51.41 49.71
N VAL A 455 -14.10 50.93 48.97
CA VAL A 455 -13.49 51.65 47.83
C VAL A 455 -13.87 50.99 46.50
N SER A 456 -13.34 51.53 45.40
CA SER A 456 -13.38 50.97 44.05
C SER A 456 -12.28 49.92 43.83
N MET A 457 -12.43 49.07 42.81
CA MET A 457 -11.46 48.04 42.42
C MET A 457 -10.11 48.61 41.97
N ASN A 458 -10.08 49.88 41.57
CA ASN A 458 -8.86 50.67 41.41
C ASN A 458 -8.93 51.83 42.42
N TYR A 459 -7.97 51.95 43.33
CA TYR A 459 -7.92 53.02 44.32
C TYR A 459 -6.49 53.26 44.82
N THR A 460 -6.17 54.51 45.17
CA THR A 460 -4.88 54.90 45.75
C THR A 460 -5.11 55.63 47.06
N VAL A 461 -4.55 55.11 48.16
CA VAL A 461 -4.61 55.77 49.49
C VAL A 461 -3.32 56.54 49.76
N SER A 462 -3.43 57.75 50.33
CA SER A 462 -2.27 58.54 50.75
C SER A 462 -2.02 58.27 52.23
N LEU A 463 -0.82 57.81 52.57
CA LEU A 463 -0.42 57.39 53.91
C LEU A 463 0.64 58.34 54.46
N GLY A 464 0.35 58.96 55.61
CA GLY A 464 1.31 59.79 56.33
C GLY A 464 2.14 58.93 57.27
N ILE A 465 3.46 58.96 57.11
CA ILE A 465 4.43 58.16 57.84
C ILE A 465 5.14 59.03 58.89
N SER A 466 5.26 58.52 60.12
CA SER A 466 5.91 59.24 61.22
C SER A 466 7.39 59.48 60.92
N ASN A 467 7.83 60.73 61.06
CA ASN A 467 9.24 61.09 61.08
C ASN A 467 9.96 60.69 62.39
N GLY A 468 9.19 60.41 63.46
CA GLY A 468 9.69 60.10 64.80
C GLY A 468 9.75 61.30 65.75
N LYS A 469 9.54 61.05 67.05
CA LYS A 469 9.60 62.05 68.11
C LYS A 469 10.90 62.86 68.08
N GLY A 470 10.77 64.18 67.94
CA GLY A 470 11.91 65.10 67.94
C GLY A 470 12.65 65.21 66.60
N TYR A 471 12.05 64.76 65.48
CA TYR A 471 12.55 65.10 64.15
C TYR A 471 12.66 66.62 63.96
N THR A 472 13.78 67.04 63.38
CA THR A 472 14.01 68.39 62.87
C THR A 472 14.44 68.26 61.41
N PRO A 473 13.80 68.98 60.45
CA PRO A 473 14.15 68.88 59.04
C PRO A 473 15.63 69.22 58.79
N SER A 474 16.35 68.30 58.17
CA SER A 474 17.69 68.59 57.67
C SER A 474 17.59 69.33 56.34
N ALA A 475 18.55 70.20 56.04
CA ALA A 475 18.56 71.03 54.82
C ALA A 475 18.76 70.24 53.50
N GLN A 476 18.65 68.90 53.53
CA GLN A 476 18.60 68.02 52.35
C GLN A 476 17.24 67.33 52.17
N ASP A 477 16.32 67.43 53.15
CA ASP A 477 15.00 66.78 53.08
C ASP A 477 13.98 67.58 52.23
N THR A 478 14.32 68.82 51.85
CA THR A 478 13.38 69.80 51.28
C THR A 478 13.16 69.67 49.76
N GLU A 479 14.09 69.06 49.03
CA GLU A 479 14.18 69.18 47.55
C GLU A 479 13.26 68.21 46.77
N LYS A 480 12.26 67.59 47.42
CA LYS A 480 11.42 66.55 46.81
C LYS A 480 9.91 66.65 47.11
N ASN A 481 9.37 67.87 47.25
CA ASN A 481 7.92 68.11 47.31
C ASN A 481 7.53 69.52 46.83
N THR A 482 7.75 69.83 45.54
CA THR A 482 7.18 71.00 44.86
C THR A 482 6.86 70.67 43.39
N ASP A 483 5.65 70.17 43.14
CA ASP A 483 4.98 70.32 41.84
C ASP A 483 3.44 70.25 42.01
N THR A 484 2.91 71.24 42.73
CA THR A 484 1.49 71.60 42.78
C THR A 484 1.41 73.12 42.98
N ASP A 485 1.63 73.89 41.92
CA ASP A 485 1.37 75.33 41.97
C ASP A 485 -0.11 75.61 42.24
N ALA A 486 -0.38 76.71 42.94
CA ALA A 486 -1.69 76.98 43.52
C ALA A 486 -2.72 77.49 42.50
N ILE A 487 -3.99 77.32 42.85
CA ILE A 487 -5.10 78.01 42.19
C ILE A 487 -5.04 79.48 42.60
N ASP A 488 -4.87 80.38 41.62
CA ASP A 488 -5.23 81.80 41.74
C ASP A 488 -6.60 81.99 41.04
N ASP A 489 -7.48 82.78 41.66
CA ASP A 489 -8.85 83.03 41.21
C ASP A 489 -9.15 84.53 41.29
N ASP A 490 -9.25 85.21 40.13
CA ASP A 490 -10.04 86.44 40.04
C ASP A 490 -10.47 86.82 38.60
N THR A 491 -11.64 87.45 38.52
CA THR A 491 -12.21 88.29 37.43
C THR A 491 -12.54 87.70 36.05
N PRO A 492 -13.49 88.33 35.28
CA PRO A 492 -14.30 87.60 34.30
C PRO A 492 -14.47 88.27 32.91
N GLU A 493 -15.35 87.66 32.11
CA GLU A 493 -16.21 88.28 31.07
C GLU A 493 -15.68 88.47 29.62
N ASN A 494 -16.62 88.33 28.68
CA ASN A 494 -16.64 88.78 27.27
C ASN A 494 -15.80 88.06 26.17
N ASP A 495 -16.51 87.13 25.52
CA ASP A 495 -16.54 86.82 24.06
C ASP A 495 -16.80 88.12 23.21
N PRO A 496 -16.71 88.17 21.84
CA PRO A 496 -16.30 87.16 20.86
C PRO A 496 -15.31 87.65 19.76
N LYS A 497 -14.78 86.72 18.93
CA LYS A 497 -14.96 86.77 17.45
C LYS A 497 -14.44 85.60 16.60
N ASP A 498 -15.31 85.21 15.67
CA ASP A 498 -15.07 84.72 14.30
C ASP A 498 -13.67 84.22 13.88
N THR A 499 -13.62 82.97 13.42
CA THR A 499 -13.59 82.76 11.95
C THR A 499 -14.24 81.44 11.51
N LYS A 500 -15.06 81.50 10.45
CA LYS A 500 -15.51 80.33 9.66
C LYS A 500 -14.30 79.72 8.93
N THR A 501 -14.27 78.50 8.42
CA THR A 501 -15.22 77.77 7.52
C THR A 501 -14.69 76.30 7.46
N LYS A 502 -15.38 75.25 6.99
CA LYS A 502 -16.52 75.15 6.07
C LYS A 502 -17.26 73.81 6.21
N ASP A 503 -18.53 73.84 5.82
CA ASP A 503 -19.46 72.73 5.71
C ASP A 503 -19.00 71.62 4.75
N GLU A 504 -19.41 70.37 5.03
CA GLU A 504 -20.35 69.70 4.13
C GLU A 504 -21.38 68.90 4.96
N LYS A 505 -22.66 68.95 4.55
CA LYS A 505 -23.80 68.33 5.22
C LYS A 505 -24.58 67.49 4.22
N LYS A 506 -24.94 66.26 4.59
CA LYS A 506 -26.06 65.57 3.92
C LYS A 506 -26.83 64.63 4.83
N ASP A 507 -28.12 64.92 4.96
CA ASP A 507 -29.18 64.05 5.46
C ASP A 507 -29.39 62.89 4.44
N THR A 508 -30.04 61.75 4.70
CA THR A 508 -31.34 61.44 5.33
C THR A 508 -31.40 59.89 5.43
N ALA A 509 -31.81 59.27 6.55
CA ALA A 509 -33.18 58.82 6.88
C ALA A 509 -33.71 57.52 6.18
N THR A 510 -34.04 56.53 7.03
CA THR A 510 -35.18 55.57 6.97
C THR A 510 -35.27 54.45 5.90
N ASN A 511 -34.93 53.20 6.29
CA ASN A 511 -35.76 51.96 6.29
C ASN A 511 -34.86 50.78 6.74
N VAL A 512 -35.29 49.79 7.53
CA VAL A 512 -36.40 48.81 7.39
C VAL A 512 -36.23 47.89 6.18
N ASP A 513 -35.66 46.70 6.42
CA ASP A 513 -36.28 45.41 6.08
C ASP A 513 -35.48 44.26 6.74
N ALA A 514 -36.14 43.15 7.02
CA ALA A 514 -35.54 41.91 7.52
C ALA A 514 -36.37 40.70 7.04
N GLU A 515 -35.67 39.68 6.53
CA GLU A 515 -36.21 38.42 5.99
C GLU A 515 -35.44 37.23 6.60
#